data_AF-A0A2S9D6S1-F1
#
_entry.id   AF-A0A2S9D6S1-F1
#
_cell.length_a   1.000
_cell.length_b   1.000
_cell.length_c   1.000
_cell.angle_alpha   90.00
_cell.angle_beta   90.00
_cell.angle_gamma   90.00
#
_symmetry.space_group_name_H-M   'P 1'
#
loop_
_entity.id
_entity.type
_entity.pdbx_description
1 polymer ?
#
loop_
_entity_poly.entity_id
_entity_poly.type
_entity_poly.pdbx_seq_one_letter_code
_entity_poly.pdbx_strand_id
1 'polypeptide(L)'
;MKIPSPPVLSFQNAVPRHLVHRSSIAEVFVTDVLELAEGSYLVAAQWPRWHVFYGSVADTYDSALIAETLRQATILISHAELGVPLGTRFLLPNMGVTKIGAGKPDGLKPTDVTLSVRVSDKKSGTRGLTSFNVSAEFQVQDRQIATASAGTKIVNEATYARLRNRGAVQNDVAPPAGLKEAHVGSSSPRNVALTESATAGNWILRVDTTNPIYFDHALDHVPGALLIEAARQCIRVYTGDSTLDVSSFAAAFLKIVELEGPTKVSVASLKTDRDGLTSLLIEFRNSDQEILTLIEAVIARQRSEDRGGAPSLSCHGGSPKDTSGSPRRSLEPARG
;
A
#
# COMPACT_ATOMS: atom_id res chain seq x y z
N MET A 1 -3.25 17.80 45.59
CA MET A 1 -3.49 16.64 44.70
C MET A 1 -2.75 16.89 43.39
N LYS A 2 -1.73 16.09 43.06
CA LYS A 2 -1.19 16.08 41.69
C LYS A 2 -2.26 15.42 40.81
N ILE A 3 -2.82 16.16 39.87
CA ILE A 3 -3.63 15.57 38.80
C ILE A 3 -2.70 14.60 38.06
N PRO A 4 -3.06 13.31 37.93
CA PRO A 4 -2.25 12.37 37.14
C PRO A 4 -2.06 12.96 35.75
N SER A 5 -0.82 13.00 35.27
CA SER A 5 -0.54 13.32 33.87
C SER A 5 -1.37 12.38 32.99
N PRO A 6 -1.98 12.87 31.90
CA PRO A 6 -2.71 11.99 31.00
C PRO A 6 -1.74 10.90 30.53
N PRO A 7 -2.19 9.64 30.43
CA PRO A 7 -1.37 8.57 29.89
C PRO A 7 -0.82 8.95 28.51
N VAL A 8 0.49 8.81 28.34
CA VAL A 8 1.23 9.20 27.13
C VAL A 8 1.67 7.93 26.41
N LEU A 9 1.35 7.83 25.11
CA LEU A 9 1.83 6.74 24.27
C LEU A 9 3.37 6.73 24.16
N SER A 10 3.95 5.55 24.10
CA SER A 10 5.37 5.35 23.84
C SER A 10 5.66 5.03 22.38
N PHE A 11 6.70 5.66 21.82
CA PHE A 11 7.26 5.36 20.49
C PHE A 11 8.60 4.60 20.58
N GLN A 12 8.99 4.16 21.77
CA GLN A 12 10.36 3.67 22.03
C GLN A 12 10.59 2.23 21.59
N ASN A 13 9.58 1.37 21.67
CA ASN A 13 9.71 -0.06 21.35
C ASN A 13 8.52 -0.50 20.52
N ALA A 14 8.77 -1.33 19.52
CA ALA A 14 7.71 -2.09 18.87
C ALA A 14 6.97 -2.96 19.89
N VAL A 15 5.66 -3.11 19.73
CA VAL A 15 4.89 -4.07 20.52
C VAL A 15 5.39 -5.51 20.26
N PRO A 16 5.16 -6.47 21.18
CA PRO A 16 5.51 -7.87 20.91
C PRO A 16 4.95 -8.38 19.58
N ARG A 17 5.82 -8.84 18.69
CA ARG A 17 5.47 -9.24 17.30
C ARG A 17 4.30 -10.21 17.17
N HIS A 18 4.09 -11.08 18.16
CA HIS A 18 2.99 -12.04 18.17
C HIS A 18 1.60 -11.38 18.37
N LEU A 19 1.55 -10.18 18.95
CA LEU A 19 0.31 -9.40 19.12
C LEU A 19 -0.13 -8.68 17.84
N VAL A 20 0.69 -8.66 16.79
CA VAL A 20 0.38 -8.07 15.47
C VAL A 20 0.54 -9.06 14.32
N HIS A 21 0.74 -10.34 14.66
CA HIS A 21 0.92 -11.46 13.73
C HIS A 21 2.09 -11.25 12.77
N ARG A 22 3.23 -10.81 13.33
CA ARG A 22 4.49 -10.65 12.59
C ARG A 22 5.57 -11.60 13.06
N SER A 23 6.35 -12.12 12.12
CA SER A 23 7.54 -12.90 12.38
C SER A 23 8.76 -12.00 12.57
N SER A 24 8.89 -10.95 11.75
CA SER A 24 10.00 -9.98 11.83
C SER A 24 9.62 -8.76 12.68
N ILE A 25 10.52 -8.32 13.56
CA ILE A 25 10.37 -7.07 14.33
C ILE A 25 10.41 -5.84 13.41
N ALA A 26 11.19 -5.91 12.31
CA ALA A 26 11.30 -4.79 11.37
C ALA A 26 9.98 -4.48 10.64
N GLU A 27 9.04 -5.42 10.64
CA GLU A 27 7.70 -5.31 10.04
C GLU A 27 6.62 -4.98 11.09
N VAL A 28 7.01 -4.64 12.33
CA VAL A 28 6.11 -4.17 13.40
C VAL A 28 6.21 -2.65 13.48
N PHE A 29 5.15 -1.96 13.03
CA PHE A 29 5.11 -0.50 13.05
C PHE A 29 4.47 0.05 14.31
N VAL A 30 3.58 -0.71 14.95
CA VAL A 30 2.87 -0.28 16.17
C VAL A 30 3.77 -0.41 17.38
N THR A 31 3.80 0.62 18.23
CA THR A 31 4.70 0.72 19.39
C THR A 31 3.97 0.69 20.73
N ASP A 32 2.71 1.14 20.77
CA ASP A 32 1.94 1.18 22.01
C ASP A 32 0.42 1.27 21.76
N VAL A 33 -0.37 0.90 22.76
CA VAL A 33 -1.83 1.03 22.76
C VAL A 33 -2.33 1.46 24.14
N LEU A 34 -3.36 2.30 24.13
CA LEU A 34 -3.99 2.80 25.35
C LEU A 34 -5.50 2.87 25.14
N GLU A 35 -6.28 2.28 26.05
CA GLU A 35 -7.72 2.52 26.11
C GLU A 35 -8.02 3.87 26.78
N LEU A 36 -8.78 4.74 26.09
CA LEU A 36 -9.26 6.01 26.64
C LEU A 36 -10.63 5.87 27.30
N ALA A 37 -11.48 5.05 26.70
CA ALA A 37 -12.83 4.73 27.13
C ALA A 37 -13.25 3.44 26.40
N GLU A 38 -14.35 2.83 26.81
CA GLU A 38 -14.82 1.59 26.18
C GLU A 38 -14.93 1.72 24.66
N GLY A 39 -14.13 0.92 23.93
CA GLY A 39 -14.14 0.91 22.47
C GLY A 39 -13.44 2.11 21.81
N SER A 40 -12.71 2.92 22.58
CA SER A 40 -11.92 4.06 22.09
C SER A 40 -10.48 3.93 22.54
N TYR A 41 -9.55 3.86 21.58
CA TYR A 41 -8.14 3.61 21.82
C TYR A 41 -7.27 4.67 21.17
N LEU A 42 -6.12 4.94 21.77
CA LEU A 42 -4.99 5.55 21.10
C LEU A 42 -3.97 4.46 20.79
N VAL A 43 -3.38 4.52 19.59
CA VAL A 43 -2.31 3.62 19.17
C VAL A 43 -1.15 4.46 18.65
N ALA A 44 0.06 4.18 19.13
CA ALA A 44 1.27 4.76 18.57
C ALA A 44 1.85 3.83 17.52
N ALA A 45 2.33 4.39 16.42
CA ALA A 45 3.10 3.69 15.42
C ALA A 45 4.30 4.54 14.99
N GLN A 46 5.36 3.90 14.55
CA GLN A 46 6.52 4.56 13.96
C GLN A 46 6.79 4.00 12.57
N TRP A 47 6.70 4.86 11.57
CA TRP A 47 7.03 4.52 10.20
C TRP A 47 8.51 4.74 9.92
N PRO A 48 9.18 3.78 9.26
CA PRO A 48 10.59 3.88 8.96
C PRO A 48 10.86 5.00 7.94
N ARG A 49 12.06 5.58 8.03
CA ARG A 49 12.59 6.58 7.07
C ARG A 49 12.60 6.10 5.63
N TRP A 50 12.89 4.81 5.48
CA TRP A 50 13.00 4.13 4.20
C TRP A 50 12.62 2.68 4.38
N HIS A 51 11.84 2.16 3.44
CA HIS A 51 11.39 0.77 3.45
C HIS A 51 11.51 0.19 2.04
N VAL A 52 11.80 -1.12 1.96
CA VAL A 52 12.00 -1.83 0.69
C VAL A 52 10.71 -2.01 -0.13
N PHE A 53 9.57 -1.63 0.44
CA PHE A 53 8.23 -1.89 -0.11
C PHE A 53 7.33 -0.67 -0.03
N TYR A 54 7.07 -0.19 1.19
CA TYR A 54 6.35 1.05 1.40
C TYR A 54 7.22 2.25 1.03
N GLY A 55 6.68 3.18 0.25
CA GLY A 55 7.43 4.34 -0.20
C GLY A 55 6.54 5.54 -0.41
N SER A 56 6.99 6.70 0.03
CA SER A 56 6.32 7.95 -0.32
C SER A 56 6.36 8.15 -1.82
N VAL A 57 5.22 8.52 -2.39
CA VAL A 57 5.20 9.10 -3.73
C VAL A 57 4.52 10.45 -3.70
N ALA A 58 5.10 11.40 -4.44
CA ALA A 58 4.60 12.76 -4.62
C ALA A 58 4.22 13.48 -3.29
N ASP A 59 5.13 13.46 -2.30
CA ASP A 59 4.96 14.15 -1.01
C ASP A 59 3.72 13.70 -0.21
N THR A 60 3.36 12.42 -0.32
CA THR A 60 2.30 11.79 0.49
C THR A 60 2.77 10.50 1.14
N TYR A 61 2.14 10.12 2.26
CA TYR A 61 2.34 8.82 2.88
C TYR A 61 1.72 7.71 2.03
N ASP A 62 2.39 6.56 1.99
CA ASP A 62 1.96 5.38 1.22
C ASP A 62 0.63 4.84 1.75
N SER A 63 -0.37 4.75 0.87
CA SER A 63 -1.69 4.23 1.17
C SER A 63 -1.69 2.79 1.75
N ALA A 64 -0.78 1.94 1.30
CA ALA A 64 -0.63 0.56 1.79
C ALA A 64 0.05 0.50 3.16
N LEU A 65 0.93 1.45 3.50
CA LEU A 65 1.51 1.56 4.84
C LEU A 65 0.45 2.00 5.87
N ILE A 66 -0.42 2.94 5.49
CA ILE A 66 -1.57 3.33 6.32
C ILE A 66 -2.48 2.13 6.55
N ALA A 67 -2.83 1.40 5.49
CA ALA A 67 -3.65 0.20 5.55
C ALA A 67 -3.04 -0.89 6.45
N GLU A 68 -1.74 -1.14 6.31
CA GLU A 68 -1.00 -2.10 7.11
C GLU A 68 -0.94 -1.69 8.59
N THR A 69 -0.76 -0.41 8.87
CA THR A 69 -0.74 0.11 10.25
C THR A 69 -2.11 -0.06 10.91
N LEU A 70 -3.21 0.19 10.18
CA LEU A 70 -4.56 -0.10 10.67
C LEU A 70 -4.73 -1.59 10.96
N ARG A 71 -4.24 -2.48 10.08
CA ARG A 71 -4.31 -3.92 10.27
C ARG A 71 -3.59 -4.35 11.55
N GLN A 72 -2.37 -3.86 11.78
CA GLN A 72 -1.61 -4.15 12.99
C GLN A 72 -2.31 -3.62 14.25
N ALA A 73 -2.78 -2.37 14.22
CA ALA A 73 -3.51 -1.77 15.34
C ALA A 73 -4.78 -2.57 15.69
N THR A 74 -5.51 -3.03 14.67
CA THR A 74 -6.72 -3.84 14.84
C THR A 74 -6.42 -5.17 15.54
N ILE A 75 -5.36 -5.86 15.12
CA ILE A 75 -4.96 -7.15 15.73
C ILE A 75 -4.41 -6.94 17.15
N LEU A 76 -3.64 -5.87 17.37
CA LEU A 76 -3.14 -5.51 18.69
C LEU A 76 -4.29 -5.28 19.68
N ILE A 77 -5.24 -4.40 19.34
CA ILE A 77 -6.42 -4.10 20.17
C ILE A 77 -7.22 -5.38 20.42
N SER A 78 -7.36 -6.25 19.41
CA SER A 78 -8.08 -7.52 19.56
C SER A 78 -7.50 -8.38 20.68
N HIS A 79 -6.18 -8.56 20.69
CA HIS A 79 -5.51 -9.42 21.67
C HIS A 79 -5.32 -8.73 23.03
N ALA A 80 -4.85 -7.48 23.04
CA ALA A 80 -4.49 -6.77 24.24
C ALA A 80 -5.71 -6.26 25.04
N GLU A 81 -6.73 -5.76 24.34
CA GLU A 81 -7.83 -5.01 24.97
C GLU A 81 -9.17 -5.74 24.88
N LEU A 82 -9.42 -6.49 23.80
CA LEU A 82 -10.70 -7.18 23.57
C LEU A 82 -10.70 -8.66 23.99
N GLY A 83 -9.60 -9.14 24.59
CA GLY A 83 -9.48 -10.50 25.13
C GLY A 83 -9.55 -11.61 24.08
N VAL A 84 -9.27 -11.31 22.81
CA VAL A 84 -9.22 -12.33 21.75
C VAL A 84 -7.98 -13.19 21.98
N PRO A 85 -8.09 -14.53 22.12
CA PRO A 85 -6.93 -15.39 22.37
C PRO A 85 -5.96 -15.41 21.18
N LEU A 86 -4.66 -15.61 21.46
CA LEU A 86 -3.68 -15.92 20.42
C LEU A 86 -4.04 -17.23 19.71
N GLY A 87 -3.66 -17.33 18.43
CA GLY A 87 -3.99 -18.48 17.58
C GLY A 87 -5.38 -18.42 16.93
N THR A 88 -6.15 -17.36 17.14
CA THR A 88 -7.36 -17.09 16.34
C THR A 88 -7.00 -16.55 14.95
N ARG A 89 -7.82 -16.88 13.95
CA ARG A 89 -7.72 -16.36 12.60
C ARG A 89 -8.57 -15.11 12.43
N PHE A 90 -7.99 -14.10 11.79
CA PHE A 90 -8.67 -12.87 11.42
C PHE A 90 -8.98 -12.90 9.93
N LEU A 91 -10.25 -12.72 9.58
CA LEU A 91 -10.67 -12.55 8.19
C LEU A 91 -11.06 -11.09 7.98
N LEU A 92 -10.56 -10.52 6.87
CA LEU A 92 -10.75 -9.12 6.49
C LEU A 92 -11.86 -9.03 5.43
N PRO A 93 -13.14 -8.81 5.79
CA PRO A 93 -14.21 -8.63 4.81
C PRO A 93 -14.09 -7.36 3.98
N ASN A 94 -13.56 -6.28 4.55
CA ASN A 94 -13.38 -5.00 3.87
C ASN A 94 -12.30 -4.16 4.56
N MET A 95 -11.72 -3.23 3.80
CA MET A 95 -10.78 -2.22 4.29
C MET A 95 -10.86 -0.97 3.43
N GLY A 96 -10.75 0.21 4.05
CA GLY A 96 -10.67 1.47 3.32
C GLY A 96 -9.65 2.42 3.92
N VAL A 97 -9.08 3.26 3.06
CA VAL A 97 -8.14 4.33 3.41
C VAL A 97 -8.52 5.58 2.62
N THR A 98 -8.49 6.75 3.27
CA THR A 98 -8.61 8.05 2.63
C THR A 98 -7.50 8.97 3.14
N LYS A 99 -6.67 9.48 2.24
CA LYS A 99 -5.64 10.50 2.55
C LYS A 99 -6.30 11.87 2.56
N ILE A 100 -6.13 12.62 3.65
CA ILE A 100 -6.84 13.90 3.90
C ILE A 100 -5.91 15.11 3.72
N GLY A 101 -4.59 14.92 3.74
CA GLY A 101 -3.65 16.02 3.57
C GLY A 101 -2.34 15.62 2.90
N ALA A 102 -1.73 16.57 2.19
CA ALA A 102 -0.36 16.45 1.69
C ALA A 102 0.60 16.38 2.88
N GLY A 103 1.50 15.40 2.92
CA GLY A 103 2.38 15.17 4.05
C GLY A 103 3.60 14.42 3.56
N LYS A 104 4.73 15.13 3.54
CA LYS A 104 5.99 14.59 3.06
C LYS A 104 6.70 13.88 4.22
N PRO A 105 6.97 12.57 4.11
CA PRO A 105 7.83 11.89 5.07
C PRO A 105 9.21 12.55 5.09
N ASP A 106 9.73 12.78 6.29
CA ASP A 106 11.12 13.21 6.46
C ASP A 106 12.02 11.99 6.18
N GLY A 107 12.71 11.98 5.04
CA GLY A 107 13.63 10.88 4.71
C GLY A 107 14.81 10.73 5.69
N LEU A 108 15.03 11.70 6.59
CA LEU A 108 16.10 11.67 7.59
C LEU A 108 15.64 11.19 8.97
N LYS A 109 14.33 11.20 9.26
CA LYS A 109 13.76 10.85 10.57
C LYS A 109 12.57 9.90 10.47
N PRO A 110 12.42 8.92 11.37
CA PRO A 110 11.20 8.12 11.39
C PRO A 110 9.99 9.03 11.61
N THR A 111 8.83 8.60 11.11
CA THR A 111 7.58 9.33 11.32
C THR A 111 6.82 8.69 12.46
N ASP A 112 6.70 9.40 13.57
CA ASP A 112 5.81 9.02 14.67
C ASP A 112 4.36 9.37 14.29
N VAL A 113 3.48 8.38 14.42
CA VAL A 113 2.08 8.44 14.02
C VAL A 113 1.20 8.04 15.19
N THR A 114 0.21 8.87 15.50
CA THR A 114 -0.83 8.54 16.48
C THR A 114 -2.11 8.19 15.74
N LEU A 115 -2.74 7.09 16.12
CA LEU A 115 -4.05 6.68 15.62
C LEU A 115 -5.08 6.86 16.74
N SER A 116 -6.15 7.59 16.46
CA SER A 116 -7.37 7.58 17.28
C SER A 116 -8.30 6.51 16.73
N VAL A 117 -8.44 5.39 17.43
CA VAL A 117 -9.13 4.18 16.97
C VAL A 117 -10.46 4.00 17.70
N ARG A 118 -11.53 3.75 16.94
CA ARG A 118 -12.84 3.40 17.47
C ARG A 118 -13.23 2.00 17.03
N VAL A 119 -13.66 1.19 18.00
CA VAL A 119 -14.23 -0.14 17.79
C VAL A 119 -15.75 -0.05 17.90
N SER A 120 -16.48 -0.50 16.88
CA SER A 120 -17.94 -0.50 16.84
C SER A 120 -18.51 -1.85 16.39
N ASP A 121 -19.83 -1.99 16.46
CA ASP A 121 -20.57 -3.14 15.93
C ASP A 121 -20.05 -4.51 16.40
N LYS A 122 -19.61 -4.57 17.66
CA LYS A 122 -19.13 -5.78 18.32
C LYS A 122 -20.24 -6.84 18.30
N LYS A 123 -19.94 -8.02 17.77
CA LYS A 123 -20.78 -9.21 17.85
C LYS A 123 -20.03 -10.30 18.57
N SER A 124 -20.74 -11.01 19.44
CA SER A 124 -20.18 -12.11 20.22
C SER A 124 -20.99 -13.38 19.98
N GLY A 125 -20.30 -14.51 19.98
CA GLY A 125 -20.89 -15.84 20.04
C GLY A 125 -20.64 -16.48 21.40
N THR A 126 -20.93 -17.77 21.51
CA THR A 126 -20.73 -18.54 22.75
C THR A 126 -19.27 -18.62 23.22
N ARG A 127 -18.30 -18.34 22.33
CA ARG A 127 -16.87 -18.44 22.59
C ARG A 127 -16.15 -17.08 22.60
N GLY A 128 -16.90 -15.98 22.73
CA GLY A 128 -16.35 -14.62 22.75
C GLY A 128 -16.64 -13.83 21.48
N LEU A 129 -15.84 -12.78 21.25
CA LEU A 129 -15.99 -11.84 20.14
C LEU A 129 -15.82 -12.56 18.79
N THR A 130 -16.76 -12.34 17.85
CA THR A 130 -16.77 -12.97 16.52
C THR A 130 -16.62 -11.97 15.39
N SER A 131 -17.03 -10.71 15.59
CA SER A 131 -16.78 -9.64 14.62
C SER A 131 -16.89 -8.26 15.25
N PHE A 132 -16.27 -7.28 14.62
CA PHE A 132 -16.41 -5.86 14.95
C PHE A 132 -15.93 -5.02 13.76
N ASN A 133 -16.22 -3.73 13.79
CA ASN A 133 -15.69 -2.75 12.85
C ASN A 133 -14.68 -1.84 13.56
N VAL A 134 -13.69 -1.36 12.81
CA VAL A 134 -12.72 -0.37 13.26
C VAL A 134 -12.75 0.83 12.33
N SER A 135 -12.69 2.03 12.92
CA SER A 135 -12.32 3.25 12.22
C SER A 135 -11.16 3.94 12.93
N ALA A 136 -10.25 4.54 12.19
CA ALA A 136 -9.10 5.24 12.73
C ALA A 136 -8.84 6.57 12.03
N GLU A 137 -8.41 7.56 12.80
CA GLU A 137 -7.85 8.82 12.32
C GLU A 137 -6.34 8.81 12.58
N PHE A 138 -5.54 9.07 11.54
CA PHE A 138 -4.08 9.08 11.60
C PHE A 138 -3.58 10.51 11.74
N GLN A 139 -2.71 10.75 12.71
CA GLN A 139 -2.12 12.05 12.99
C GLN A 139 -0.60 11.98 13.01
N VAL A 140 0.03 13.00 12.43
CA VAL A 140 1.48 13.26 12.51
C VAL A 140 1.67 14.70 12.91
N GLN A 141 2.42 14.96 13.99
CA GLN A 141 2.65 16.32 14.53
C GLN A 141 1.33 17.12 14.65
N ASP A 142 0.32 16.52 15.29
CA ASP A 142 -1.03 17.07 15.51
C ASP A 142 -1.85 17.37 14.24
N ARG A 143 -1.36 16.96 13.06
CA ARG A 143 -2.08 17.12 11.81
C ARG A 143 -2.65 15.79 11.35
N GLN A 144 -3.95 15.76 11.08
CA GLN A 144 -4.58 14.59 10.47
C GLN A 144 -4.07 14.38 9.04
N ILE A 145 -3.60 13.17 8.75
CA ILE A 145 -3.05 12.80 7.44
C ILE A 145 -3.95 11.84 6.67
N ALA A 146 -4.72 11.02 7.37
CA ALA A 146 -5.58 10.02 6.77
C ALA A 146 -6.69 9.57 7.73
N THR A 147 -7.72 8.96 7.16
CA THR A 147 -8.64 8.06 7.86
C THR A 147 -8.54 6.67 7.26
N ALA A 148 -8.86 5.66 8.06
CA ALA A 148 -8.98 4.30 7.59
C ALA A 148 -10.07 3.54 8.35
N SER A 149 -10.60 2.49 7.74
CA SER A 149 -11.57 1.61 8.38
C SER A 149 -11.40 0.18 7.90
N ALA A 150 -11.85 -0.77 8.72
CA ALA A 150 -11.87 -2.18 8.36
C ALA A 150 -12.97 -2.92 9.13
N GLY A 151 -13.59 -3.90 8.47
CA GLY A 151 -14.35 -4.93 9.15
C GLY A 151 -13.43 -6.05 9.62
N THR A 152 -13.76 -6.68 10.75
CA THR A 152 -13.00 -7.81 11.29
C THR A 152 -13.93 -8.97 11.60
N LYS A 153 -13.58 -10.18 11.14
CA LYS A 153 -14.17 -11.44 11.59
C LYS A 153 -13.12 -12.27 12.31
N ILE A 154 -13.47 -12.77 13.48
CA ILE A 154 -12.63 -13.63 14.30
C ILE A 154 -13.16 -15.06 14.21
N VAL A 155 -12.27 -15.98 13.86
CA VAL A 155 -12.59 -17.40 13.75
C VAL A 155 -11.54 -18.20 14.52
N ASN A 156 -11.98 -19.09 15.41
CA ASN A 156 -11.04 -20.01 16.07
C ASN A 156 -10.51 -21.04 15.07
N GLU A 157 -9.35 -21.62 15.36
CA GLU A 157 -8.67 -22.55 14.45
C GLU A 157 -9.55 -23.75 14.03
N ALA A 158 -10.29 -24.35 14.96
CA ALA A 158 -11.13 -25.50 14.66
C ALA A 158 -12.29 -25.16 13.72
N THR A 159 -12.91 -23.99 13.88
CA THR A 159 -13.95 -23.50 12.96
C THR A 159 -13.34 -23.14 11.61
N TYR A 160 -12.16 -22.52 11.59
CA TYR A 160 -11.46 -22.17 10.36
C TYR A 160 -11.07 -23.40 9.55
N ALA A 161 -10.51 -24.43 10.19
CA ALA A 161 -10.14 -25.69 9.55
C ALA A 161 -11.35 -26.39 8.90
N ARG A 162 -12.52 -26.36 9.55
CA ARG A 162 -13.77 -26.89 8.97
C ARG A 162 -14.25 -26.09 7.77
N LEU A 163 -14.08 -24.76 7.79
CA LEU A 163 -14.44 -23.88 6.68
C LEU A 163 -13.54 -24.14 5.46
N ARG A 164 -12.24 -24.34 5.69
CA ARG A 164 -11.26 -24.53 4.61
C ARG A 164 -11.27 -25.93 4.01
N ASN A 165 -11.51 -26.97 4.82
CA ASN A 165 -11.44 -28.39 4.42
C ASN A 165 -10.21 -28.72 3.54
N ARG A 166 -9.12 -27.97 3.72
CA ARG A 166 -7.84 -28.02 3.01
C ARG A 166 -6.75 -27.56 3.97
N GLY A 167 -5.58 -28.21 3.92
CA GLY A 167 -4.39 -27.76 4.64
C GLY A 167 -3.73 -26.58 3.95
N ALA A 168 -2.77 -25.94 4.62
CA ALA A 168 -1.91 -24.95 3.96
C ALA A 168 -1.19 -25.59 2.77
N VAL A 169 -1.40 -25.04 1.58
CA VAL A 169 -0.73 -25.50 0.36
C VAL A 169 0.53 -24.67 0.17
N GLN A 170 1.69 -25.29 0.27
CA GLN A 170 2.91 -24.70 -0.27
C GLN A 170 2.88 -24.91 -1.79
N ASN A 171 2.72 -23.82 -2.53
CA ASN A 171 2.97 -23.84 -3.96
C ASN A 171 4.49 -23.78 -4.18
N ASP A 172 5.11 -24.94 -4.38
CA ASP A 172 6.54 -25.07 -4.74
C ASP A 172 6.83 -24.68 -6.20
N VAL A 173 5.79 -24.33 -6.96
CA VAL A 173 5.93 -23.86 -8.34
C VAL A 173 6.42 -22.42 -8.32
N ALA A 174 7.53 -22.17 -9.01
CA ALA A 174 8.04 -20.82 -9.19
C ALA A 174 6.94 -19.92 -9.79
N PRO A 175 6.69 -18.73 -9.21
CA PRO A 175 5.68 -17.83 -9.73
C PRO A 175 6.01 -17.42 -11.18
N PRO A 176 4.99 -17.15 -12.02
CA PRO A 176 5.22 -16.69 -13.38
C PRO A 176 6.04 -15.39 -13.38
N ALA A 177 6.68 -15.11 -14.52
CA ALA A 177 7.40 -13.85 -14.71
C ALA A 177 6.43 -12.68 -14.52
N GLY A 178 6.80 -11.74 -13.66
CA GLY A 178 6.00 -10.53 -13.45
C GLY A 178 6.13 -9.55 -14.61
N LEU A 179 5.28 -8.52 -14.60
CA LEU A 179 5.52 -7.30 -15.37
C LEU A 179 6.88 -6.67 -15.01
N LYS A 180 7.36 -5.78 -15.88
CA LYS A 180 8.56 -4.98 -15.57
C LYS A 180 8.30 -4.12 -14.34
N GLU A 181 9.23 -4.16 -13.39
CA GLU A 181 9.16 -3.49 -12.09
C GLU A 181 8.90 -1.99 -12.24
N ALA A 182 9.61 -1.37 -13.19
CA ALA A 182 9.49 0.05 -13.50
C ALA A 182 8.09 0.45 -13.98
N HIS A 183 7.34 -0.45 -14.63
CA HIS A 183 5.97 -0.14 -15.08
C HIS A 183 4.95 -0.19 -13.94
N VAL A 184 5.21 -1.00 -12.92
CA VAL A 184 4.31 -1.16 -11.76
C VAL A 184 4.71 -0.30 -10.56
N GLY A 185 5.72 0.56 -10.70
CA GLY A 185 6.21 1.41 -9.62
C GLY A 185 6.97 0.64 -8.52
N SER A 186 7.58 -0.49 -8.87
CA SER A 186 8.39 -1.30 -7.96
C SER A 186 9.88 -1.11 -8.21
N SER A 187 10.69 -1.22 -7.15
CA SER A 187 12.16 -1.27 -7.21
C SER A 187 12.72 -2.70 -7.27
N SER A 188 11.87 -3.73 -7.18
CA SER A 188 12.29 -5.14 -7.10
C SER A 188 11.29 -6.08 -7.80
N PRO A 189 11.78 -7.09 -8.56
CA PRO A 189 10.94 -8.11 -9.20
C PRO A 189 10.06 -8.85 -8.20
N ARG A 190 10.57 -9.04 -6.97
CA ARG A 190 9.86 -9.77 -5.92
C ARG A 190 8.55 -9.09 -5.52
N ASN A 191 8.48 -7.77 -5.62
CA ASN A 191 7.31 -6.98 -5.24
C ASN A 191 6.31 -6.82 -6.39
N VAL A 192 6.57 -7.40 -7.57
CA VAL A 192 5.63 -7.37 -8.68
C VAL A 192 4.48 -8.34 -8.42
N ALA A 193 3.26 -7.81 -8.38
CA ALA A 193 2.03 -8.52 -8.06
C ALA A 193 1.19 -8.88 -9.30
N LEU A 194 1.65 -8.51 -10.50
CA LEU A 194 0.95 -8.76 -11.76
C LEU A 194 1.84 -9.49 -12.78
N THR A 195 1.23 -10.36 -13.59
CA THR A 195 1.80 -10.92 -14.82
C THR A 195 0.93 -10.52 -16.01
N GLU A 196 1.52 -10.56 -17.21
CA GLU A 196 0.82 -10.34 -18.48
C GLU A 196 -0.37 -11.30 -18.63
N SER A 197 -1.41 -10.82 -19.33
CA SER A 197 -2.55 -11.62 -19.77
C SER A 197 -2.57 -11.72 -21.30
N ALA A 198 -3.22 -12.75 -21.83
CA ALA A 198 -3.48 -12.85 -23.27
C ALA A 198 -4.43 -11.77 -23.80
N THR A 199 -5.22 -11.14 -22.91
CA THR A 199 -6.18 -10.09 -23.28
C THR A 199 -5.68 -8.73 -22.85
N ALA A 200 -5.49 -7.82 -23.81
CA ALA A 200 -5.10 -6.44 -23.55
C ALA A 200 -6.02 -5.76 -22.52
N GLY A 201 -5.43 -4.93 -21.65
CA GLY A 201 -6.15 -4.24 -20.57
C GLY A 201 -6.54 -5.14 -19.39
N ASN A 202 -6.05 -6.38 -19.35
CA ASN A 202 -6.21 -7.29 -18.23
C ASN A 202 -4.85 -7.83 -17.81
N TRP A 203 -4.74 -8.24 -16.55
CA TRP A 203 -3.58 -8.88 -15.97
C TRP A 203 -3.99 -10.12 -15.20
N ILE A 204 -3.01 -10.94 -14.84
CA ILE A 204 -3.23 -12.03 -13.88
C ILE A 204 -2.47 -11.69 -12.60
N LEU A 205 -3.09 -11.96 -11.45
CA LEU A 205 -2.45 -11.85 -10.15
C LEU A 205 -1.25 -12.79 -10.09
N ARG A 206 -0.08 -12.24 -9.80
CA ARG A 206 1.14 -12.99 -9.54
C ARG A 206 1.24 -13.29 -8.05
N VAL A 207 1.17 -14.57 -7.69
CA VAL A 207 1.28 -15.04 -6.31
C VAL A 207 2.66 -15.64 -6.09
N ASP A 208 3.54 -14.89 -5.45
CA ASP A 208 4.87 -15.34 -5.02
C ASP A 208 4.85 -15.65 -3.52
N THR A 209 4.66 -16.92 -3.18
CA THR A 209 4.57 -17.39 -1.78
C THR A 209 5.89 -17.26 -1.01
N THR A 210 6.99 -16.93 -1.70
CA THR A 210 8.30 -16.69 -1.09
C THR A 210 8.52 -15.22 -0.72
N ASN A 211 7.60 -14.31 -1.08
CA ASN A 211 7.72 -12.90 -0.72
C ASN A 211 7.39 -12.69 0.77
N PRO A 212 8.38 -12.30 1.61
CA PRO A 212 8.20 -12.23 3.07
C PRO A 212 7.28 -11.09 3.53
N ILE A 213 7.00 -10.09 2.69
CA ILE A 213 6.08 -8.99 3.03
C ILE A 213 4.64 -9.50 3.09
N TYR A 214 4.26 -10.33 2.11
CA TYR A 214 2.91 -10.90 2.01
C TYR A 214 2.79 -12.23 2.75
N PHE A 215 3.84 -13.05 2.74
CA PHE A 215 3.89 -14.39 3.30
C PHE A 215 4.91 -14.47 4.44
N ASP A 216 4.74 -13.61 5.44
CA ASP A 216 5.55 -13.58 6.67
C ASP A 216 5.38 -14.86 7.54
N HIS A 217 4.33 -15.62 7.25
CA HIS A 217 4.09 -17.00 7.68
C HIS A 217 3.33 -17.74 6.57
N ALA A 218 3.29 -19.08 6.66
CA ALA A 218 2.54 -19.89 5.71
C ALA A 218 1.04 -19.51 5.76
N LEU A 219 0.53 -19.10 4.61
CA LEU A 219 -0.90 -18.83 4.37
C LEU A 219 -1.44 -19.88 3.42
N ASP A 220 -2.74 -20.11 3.47
CA ASP A 220 -3.46 -21.03 2.60
C ASP A 220 -4.29 -20.30 1.52
N HIS A 221 -4.22 -18.97 1.48
CA HIS A 221 -4.91 -18.09 0.55
C HIS A 221 -4.09 -16.83 0.28
N VAL A 222 -4.46 -16.09 -0.76
CA VAL A 222 -3.84 -14.82 -1.11
C VAL A 222 -4.20 -13.77 -0.04
N PRO A 223 -3.20 -13.13 0.62
CA PRO A 223 -3.46 -12.13 1.63
C PRO A 223 -4.03 -10.84 1.03
N GLY A 224 -4.91 -10.17 1.78
CA GLY A 224 -5.52 -8.89 1.37
C GLY A 224 -4.48 -7.82 1.00
N ALA A 225 -3.31 -7.80 1.65
CA ALA A 225 -2.21 -6.88 1.32
C ALA A 225 -1.69 -7.07 -0.12
N LEU A 226 -1.62 -8.32 -0.61
CA LEU A 226 -1.22 -8.60 -1.99
C LEU A 226 -2.31 -8.19 -2.98
N LEU A 227 -3.59 -8.35 -2.63
CA LEU A 227 -4.71 -7.89 -3.46
C LEU A 227 -4.74 -6.35 -3.56
N ILE A 228 -4.48 -5.65 -2.46
CA ILE A 228 -4.38 -4.17 -2.46
C ILE A 228 -3.20 -3.73 -3.32
N GLU A 229 -2.02 -4.35 -3.18
CA GLU A 229 -0.88 -4.00 -4.05
C GLU A 229 -1.17 -4.30 -5.52
N ALA A 230 -1.76 -5.45 -5.84
CA ALA A 230 -2.11 -5.80 -7.21
C ALA A 230 -3.05 -4.75 -7.84
N ALA A 231 -4.00 -4.20 -7.06
CA ALA A 231 -4.84 -3.10 -7.52
C ALA A 231 -4.05 -1.80 -7.73
N ARG A 232 -3.13 -1.44 -6.82
CA ARG A 232 -2.24 -0.27 -7.00
C ARG A 232 -1.39 -0.40 -8.27
N GLN A 233 -0.78 -1.56 -8.50
CA GLN A 233 -0.01 -1.85 -9.71
C GLN A 233 -0.88 -1.84 -10.97
N CYS A 234 -2.10 -2.38 -10.88
CA CYS A 234 -3.07 -2.36 -11.98
C CYS A 234 -3.39 -0.92 -12.39
N ILE A 235 -3.63 -0.04 -11.42
CA ILE A 235 -3.88 1.38 -11.69
C ILE A 235 -2.66 2.02 -12.37
N ARG A 236 -1.45 1.82 -11.85
CA ARG A 236 -0.21 2.39 -12.42
C ARG A 236 0.01 1.99 -13.88
N VAL A 237 -0.14 0.69 -14.18
CA VAL A 237 0.04 0.19 -15.55
C VAL A 237 -1.10 0.66 -16.46
N TYR A 238 -2.33 0.71 -15.95
CA TYR A 238 -3.49 1.17 -16.71
C TYR A 238 -3.41 2.66 -17.06
N THR A 239 -2.94 3.51 -16.14
CA THR A 239 -2.78 4.96 -16.36
C THR A 239 -1.47 5.32 -17.06
N GLY A 240 -0.50 4.41 -17.08
CA GLY A 240 0.86 4.67 -17.55
C GLY A 240 1.71 5.52 -16.59
N ASP A 241 1.26 5.71 -15.35
CA ASP A 241 1.98 6.44 -14.31
C ASP A 241 2.47 5.50 -13.22
N SER A 242 3.73 5.08 -13.33
CA SER A 242 4.41 4.22 -12.35
C SER A 242 4.58 4.87 -10.96
N THR A 243 4.44 6.19 -10.86
CA THR A 243 4.59 6.94 -9.60
C THR A 243 3.25 7.15 -8.89
N LEU A 244 2.16 6.66 -9.44
CA LEU A 244 0.86 6.93 -8.87
C LEU A 244 0.65 6.19 -7.53
N ASP A 245 0.11 6.90 -6.54
CA ASP A 245 -0.55 6.30 -5.38
C ASP A 245 -1.97 6.86 -5.26
N VAL A 246 -2.88 6.05 -4.71
CA VAL A 246 -4.31 6.40 -4.62
C VAL A 246 -4.54 7.45 -3.53
N SER A 247 -5.45 8.40 -3.75
CA SER A 247 -5.91 9.32 -2.69
C SER A 247 -6.83 8.62 -1.70
N SER A 248 -7.60 7.64 -2.17
CA SER A 248 -8.38 6.75 -1.32
C SER A 248 -8.62 5.41 -2.01
N PHE A 249 -8.91 4.38 -1.21
CA PHE A 249 -9.48 3.14 -1.72
C PHE A 249 -10.49 2.55 -0.73
N ALA A 250 -11.42 1.75 -1.26
CA ALA A 250 -12.31 0.89 -0.51
C ALA A 250 -12.28 -0.51 -1.14
N ALA A 251 -11.80 -1.49 -0.38
CA ALA A 251 -11.70 -2.88 -0.78
C ALA A 251 -12.81 -3.72 -0.13
N ALA A 252 -13.48 -4.55 -0.93
CA ALA A 252 -14.42 -5.56 -0.50
C ALA A 252 -13.91 -6.95 -0.91
N PHE A 253 -13.59 -7.78 0.09
CA PHE A 253 -13.10 -9.14 -0.10
C PHE A 253 -14.28 -10.10 0.00
N LEU A 254 -14.93 -10.34 -1.15
CA LEU A 254 -16.20 -11.08 -1.24
C LEU A 254 -16.00 -12.58 -1.01
N LYS A 255 -14.90 -13.12 -1.54
CA LYS A 255 -14.51 -14.53 -1.42
C LYS A 255 -13.02 -14.66 -1.21
N ILE A 256 -12.64 -15.81 -0.65
CA ILE A 256 -11.24 -16.18 -0.51
C ILE A 256 -10.64 -16.34 -1.91
N VAL A 257 -9.53 -15.65 -2.16
CA VAL A 257 -8.72 -15.83 -3.36
C VAL A 257 -7.71 -16.94 -3.06
N GLU A 258 -7.85 -18.07 -3.75
CA GLU A 258 -6.96 -19.22 -3.55
C GLU A 258 -5.55 -18.94 -4.10
N LEU A 259 -4.55 -19.65 -3.56
CA LEU A 259 -3.15 -19.54 -4.03
C LEU A 259 -2.96 -20.17 -5.43
N GLU A 260 -3.84 -21.10 -5.79
CA GLU A 260 -3.84 -21.85 -7.03
C GLU A 260 -4.82 -21.25 -8.04
N GLY A 261 -4.49 -21.41 -9.32
CA GLY A 261 -5.34 -20.99 -10.42
C GLY A 261 -5.20 -19.50 -10.76
N PRO A 262 -5.49 -19.12 -12.01
CA PRO A 262 -5.38 -17.74 -12.45
C PRO A 262 -6.47 -16.88 -11.81
N THR A 263 -6.06 -15.79 -11.16
CA THR A 263 -6.97 -14.70 -10.78
C THR A 263 -6.76 -13.53 -11.73
N LYS A 264 -7.76 -13.24 -12.56
CA LYS A 264 -7.75 -12.11 -13.48
C LYS A 264 -7.94 -10.80 -12.72
N VAL A 265 -7.14 -9.80 -13.03
CA VAL A 265 -7.18 -8.44 -12.49
C VAL A 265 -7.45 -7.46 -13.63
N SER A 266 -8.44 -6.58 -13.49
CA SER A 266 -8.80 -5.62 -14.53
C SER A 266 -9.44 -4.35 -13.97
N VAL A 267 -9.31 -3.24 -14.70
CA VAL A 267 -10.10 -2.02 -14.46
C VAL A 267 -11.46 -2.18 -15.12
N ALA A 268 -12.51 -2.37 -14.34
CA ALA A 268 -13.87 -2.59 -14.82
C ALA A 268 -14.60 -1.28 -15.17
N SER A 269 -14.27 -0.18 -14.50
CA SER A 269 -14.78 1.13 -14.87
C SER A 269 -13.85 2.25 -14.44
N LEU A 270 -13.93 3.36 -15.17
CA LEU A 270 -13.27 4.62 -14.86
C LEU A 270 -14.31 5.73 -14.95
N LYS A 271 -14.40 6.56 -13.92
CA LYS A 271 -15.26 7.74 -13.88
C LYS A 271 -14.42 8.93 -13.46
N THR A 272 -14.51 10.03 -14.19
CA THR A 272 -13.91 11.30 -13.76
C THR A 272 -15.03 12.27 -13.46
N ASP A 273 -15.02 12.84 -12.25
CA ASP A 273 -16.01 13.83 -11.86
C ASP A 273 -15.68 15.22 -12.41
N ARG A 274 -16.54 16.21 -12.09
CA ARG A 274 -16.38 17.59 -12.57
C ARG A 274 -15.18 18.30 -11.93
N ASP A 275 -14.73 17.83 -10.77
CA ASP A 275 -13.59 18.38 -10.02
C ASP A 275 -12.26 17.73 -10.46
N GLY A 276 -12.31 16.75 -11.37
CA GLY A 276 -11.16 16.09 -11.95
C GLY A 276 -10.63 14.93 -11.10
N LEU A 277 -11.40 14.44 -10.13
CA LEU A 277 -11.08 13.20 -9.43
C LEU A 277 -11.48 12.02 -10.31
N THR A 278 -10.55 11.06 -10.46
CA THR A 278 -10.79 9.85 -11.24
C THR A 278 -10.97 8.67 -10.29
N SER A 279 -12.15 8.06 -10.33
CA SER A 279 -12.45 6.80 -9.65
C SER A 279 -12.26 5.62 -10.60
N LEU A 280 -11.54 4.60 -10.16
CA LEU A 280 -11.36 3.34 -10.86
C LEU A 280 -11.96 2.20 -10.02
N LEU A 281 -12.67 1.28 -10.68
CA LEU A 281 -13.10 0.02 -10.06
C LEU A 281 -12.21 -1.11 -10.57
N ILE A 282 -11.48 -1.76 -9.67
CA ILE A 282 -10.62 -2.90 -9.96
C ILE A 282 -11.35 -4.17 -9.52
N GLU A 283 -11.42 -5.14 -10.41
CA GLU A 283 -12.04 -6.44 -10.16
C GLU A 283 -11.01 -7.55 -10.16
N PHE A 284 -11.18 -8.50 -9.24
CA PHE A 284 -10.45 -9.77 -9.20
C PHE A 284 -11.45 -10.89 -9.48
N ARG A 285 -11.21 -11.65 -10.56
CA ARG A 285 -12.10 -12.75 -10.99
C ARG A 285 -11.35 -14.07 -11.10
N ASN A 286 -11.99 -15.17 -10.71
CA ASN A 286 -11.46 -16.51 -10.97
C ASN A 286 -11.69 -16.92 -12.45
N SER A 287 -11.30 -18.14 -12.79
CA SER A 287 -11.53 -18.75 -14.11
C SER A 287 -13.00 -18.75 -14.53
N ASP A 288 -13.90 -18.93 -13.56
CA ASP A 288 -15.35 -19.02 -13.77
C ASP A 288 -16.03 -17.64 -13.88
N GLN A 289 -15.23 -16.58 -14.00
CA GLN A 289 -15.66 -15.18 -14.05
C GLN A 289 -16.35 -14.68 -12.79
N GLU A 290 -16.28 -15.43 -11.68
CA GLU A 290 -16.82 -15.03 -10.40
C GLU A 290 -15.96 -13.93 -9.77
N ILE A 291 -16.61 -12.89 -9.26
CA ILE A 291 -15.93 -11.78 -8.57
C ILE A 291 -15.53 -12.24 -7.16
N LEU A 292 -14.23 -12.21 -6.90
CA LEU A 292 -13.65 -12.55 -5.60
C LEU A 292 -13.38 -11.30 -4.76
N THR A 293 -12.95 -10.21 -5.40
CA THR A 293 -12.58 -8.95 -4.73
C THR A 293 -12.91 -7.76 -5.62
N LEU A 294 -13.39 -6.69 -5.00
CA LEU A 294 -13.64 -5.38 -5.62
C LEU A 294 -12.82 -4.33 -4.88
N ILE A 295 -12.09 -3.50 -5.61
CA ILE A 295 -11.38 -2.35 -5.03
C ILE A 295 -11.76 -1.10 -5.81
N GLU A 296 -12.51 -0.21 -5.18
CA GLU A 296 -12.74 1.14 -5.69
C GLU A 296 -11.60 2.03 -5.21
N ALA A 297 -10.95 2.73 -6.13
CA ALA A 297 -9.85 3.62 -5.84
C ALA A 297 -10.07 4.99 -6.46
N VAL A 298 -9.74 6.05 -5.74
CA VAL A 298 -9.73 7.41 -6.26
C VAL A 298 -8.28 7.84 -6.44
N ILE A 299 -8.00 8.46 -7.59
CA ILE A 299 -6.74 9.11 -7.88
C ILE A 299 -7.01 10.60 -8.07
N ALA A 300 -6.22 11.45 -7.43
CA ALA A 300 -6.24 12.88 -7.70
C ALA A 300 -5.42 13.15 -8.96
N ARG A 301 -5.96 13.90 -9.92
CA ARG A 301 -5.16 14.39 -11.04
C ARG A 301 -4.06 15.28 -10.45
N GLN A 302 -2.79 14.92 -10.67
CA GLN A 302 -1.74 15.91 -10.50
C GLN A 302 -2.09 17.07 -11.43
N ARG A 303 -2.35 18.27 -10.88
CA ARG A 303 -2.26 19.47 -11.71
C ARG A 303 -0.87 19.37 -12.33
N SER A 304 -0.80 19.32 -13.66
CA SER A 304 0.45 19.66 -14.31
C SER A 304 0.76 21.06 -13.79
N GLU A 305 1.71 21.17 -12.88
CA GLU A 305 2.46 22.40 -12.81
C GLU A 305 2.97 22.59 -14.23
N ASP A 306 2.39 23.60 -14.87
CA ASP A 306 2.88 24.16 -16.10
C ASP A 306 4.40 24.18 -15.95
N ARG A 307 5.10 23.43 -16.81
CA ARG A 307 6.57 23.47 -16.83
C ARG A 307 6.92 24.90 -17.18
N GLY A 308 7.07 25.72 -16.15
CA GLY A 308 7.44 27.12 -16.23
C GLY A 308 8.62 27.20 -17.16
N GLY A 309 8.46 28.03 -18.19
CA GLY A 309 9.29 28.05 -19.37
C GLY A 309 10.77 27.92 -19.06
N ALA A 310 11.44 27.08 -19.84
CA ALA A 310 12.88 27.16 -19.99
C ALA A 310 13.24 28.63 -20.26
N PRO A 311 14.19 29.24 -19.52
CA PRO A 311 14.70 30.54 -19.93
C PRO A 311 15.37 30.33 -21.29
N SER A 312 14.84 31.01 -22.30
CA SER A 312 15.51 31.16 -23.58
C SER A 312 16.85 31.84 -23.32
N LEU A 313 17.92 31.05 -23.38
CA LEU A 313 19.27 31.57 -23.52
C LEU A 313 19.34 32.32 -24.86
N SER A 314 19.14 33.64 -24.80
CA SER A 314 19.40 34.53 -25.91
C SER A 314 20.90 34.61 -26.13
N CYS A 315 21.38 33.85 -27.11
CA CYS A 315 22.73 34.01 -27.64
C CYS A 315 22.82 35.36 -28.36
N HIS A 316 23.22 36.42 -27.64
CA HIS A 316 23.82 37.60 -28.23
C HIS A 316 25.32 37.33 -28.44
N GLY A 317 25.69 36.97 -29.67
CA GLY A 317 27.07 36.86 -30.13
C GLY A 317 27.15 37.43 -31.54
N GLY A 318 27.59 38.68 -31.65
CA GLY A 318 27.65 39.44 -32.89
C GLY A 318 28.53 38.80 -33.97
N SER A 319 28.08 38.88 -35.22
CA SER A 319 28.86 38.53 -36.40
C SER A 319 30.00 39.53 -36.63
N PRO A 320 31.24 39.08 -36.90
CA PRO A 320 32.24 39.90 -37.57
C PRO A 320 31.99 39.87 -39.09
N LYS A 321 32.09 41.04 -39.72
CA LYS A 321 32.01 41.24 -41.17
C LYS A 321 33.14 40.55 -41.92
N ASP A 322 32.77 40.03 -43.09
CA ASP A 322 33.62 39.61 -44.19
C ASP A 322 34.75 40.61 -44.51
N THR A 323 35.95 40.07 -44.71
CA THR A 323 36.89 40.61 -45.71
C THR A 323 37.34 39.48 -46.61
N SER A 324 37.11 39.71 -47.90
CA SER A 324 37.45 38.88 -49.03
C SER A 324 38.95 38.97 -49.34
N GLY A 325 39.53 37.83 -49.77
CA GLY A 325 40.90 37.76 -50.27
C GLY A 325 41.22 36.36 -50.82
N SER A 326 41.12 36.22 -52.13
CA SER A 326 41.28 34.99 -52.94
C SER A 326 42.60 34.21 -52.75
N PRO A 327 42.63 32.92 -53.16
CA PRO A 327 43.77 32.01 -52.97
C PRO A 327 44.69 31.97 -54.19
N ARG A 328 46.01 31.85 -53.99
CA ARG A 328 46.94 31.27 -54.98
C ARG A 328 48.11 30.52 -54.34
N ARG A 329 48.36 29.35 -54.94
CA ARG A 329 49.48 28.38 -54.90
C ARG A 329 50.85 29.01 -54.60
N SER A 330 51.82 28.32 -54.00
CA SER A 330 52.58 27.21 -54.61
C SER A 330 53.46 26.46 -53.62
N LEU A 331 53.73 25.20 -53.95
CA LEU A 331 54.79 24.34 -53.40
C LEU A 331 56.18 24.95 -53.65
N GLU A 332 57.14 24.75 -52.72
CA GLU A 332 58.29 23.83 -52.90
C GLU A 332 59.21 23.80 -51.65
N PRO A 333 60.12 22.81 -51.52
CA PRO A 333 60.71 22.38 -50.26
C PRO A 333 62.20 22.76 -50.08
N ALA A 334 62.72 22.31 -48.94
CA ALA A 334 64.09 21.87 -48.69
C ALA A 334 65.04 22.79 -47.90
N ARG A 335 65.80 22.07 -47.07
CA ARG A 335 66.90 22.47 -46.20
C ARG A 335 67.99 23.23 -46.96
N GLY A 336 68.63 24.18 -46.28
CA GLY A 336 69.82 24.90 -46.73
C GLY A 336 69.79 26.34 -46.27
#